data_AF-A0A059GCJ9-F1
#
_entry.id   AF-A0A059GCJ9-F1
#
_cell.length_a   1.000
_cell.length_b   1.000
_cell.length_c   1.000
_cell.angle_alpha   90.00
_cell.angle_beta   90.00
_cell.angle_gamma   90.00
#
_symmetry.space_group_name_H-M   'P 1'
#
loop_
_entity.id
_entity.type
_entity.pdbx_description
1 polymer ?
#
loop_
_entity_poly.entity_id
_entity_poly.type
_entity_poly.pdbx_seq_one_letter_code
_entity_poly.pdbx_strand_id
1 'polypeptide(L)'
;MAMSTSFEMGKVGPAPDVEEGQEFNAYTLFGGDQPIYTTLLRMVETEDGEDVSDRELIRRLRAHIDRGLTALSVRVKSPGDAARLLAVGHEG
;
A
#
# COMPACT_ATOMS: atom_id res chain seq x y z
N MET A 1 -7.09 0.48 -3.02
CA MET A 1 -7.75 0.51 -1.69
C MET A 1 -6.78 0.34 -0.53
N ALA A 2 -6.17 -0.84 -0.28
CA ALA A 2 -5.27 -1.03 0.87
C ALA A 2 -4.14 0.03 0.93
N MET A 3 -3.49 0.27 -0.22
CA MET A 3 -2.45 1.30 -0.36
C MET A 3 -2.98 2.71 -0.04
N SER A 4 -4.10 3.12 -0.63
CA SER A 4 -4.73 4.42 -0.40
C SER A 4 -5.07 4.62 1.08
N THR A 5 -5.73 3.64 1.71
CA THR A 5 -6.02 3.63 3.16
C THR A 5 -4.76 3.79 4.00
N SER A 6 -3.67 3.13 3.60
CA SER A 6 -2.40 3.22 4.32
C SER A 6 -1.76 4.60 4.14
N PHE A 7 -1.73 5.17 2.93
CA PHE A 7 -1.16 6.50 2.69
C PHE A 7 -1.87 7.61 3.46
N GLU A 8 -3.20 7.52 3.62
CA GLU A 8 -3.98 8.45 4.45
C GLU A 8 -3.54 8.46 5.93
N MET A 9 -2.91 7.38 6.41
CA MET A 9 -2.36 7.30 7.77
C MET A 9 -0.96 7.92 7.90
N GLY A 10 -0.42 8.49 6.82
CA GLY A 10 0.89 9.13 6.78
C GLY A 10 2.06 8.14 6.66
N LYS A 11 3.26 8.55 7.07
CA LYS A 11 4.49 7.75 6.98
C LYS A 11 4.36 6.41 7.72
N VAL A 12 4.97 5.36 7.19
CA VAL A 12 5.26 4.12 7.95
C VAL A 12 6.61 4.20 8.65
N GLY A 13 7.55 5.01 8.12
CA GLY A 13 8.91 5.08 8.65
C GLY A 13 9.72 3.81 8.36
N PRO A 14 10.80 3.53 9.11
CA PRO A 14 11.62 2.35 8.86
C PRO A 14 10.78 1.08 9.04
N ALA A 15 10.67 0.31 7.96
CA ALA A 15 9.89 -0.93 7.95
C ALA A 15 10.70 -2.09 8.55
N PRO A 16 10.08 -2.98 9.34
CA PRO A 16 10.76 -4.18 9.83
C PRO A 16 11.19 -5.07 8.66
N ASP A 17 12.31 -5.78 8.82
CA ASP A 17 12.69 -6.82 7.87
C ASP A 17 11.66 -7.95 7.96
N VAL A 18 10.84 -8.04 6.92
CA VAL A 18 9.88 -9.12 6.69
C VAL A 18 10.54 -10.21 5.85
N GLU A 19 10.14 -11.46 6.09
CA GLU A 19 10.59 -12.62 5.34
C GLU A 19 10.40 -12.38 3.82
N GLU A 20 11.39 -12.77 3.02
CA GLU A 20 11.28 -12.68 1.56
C GLU A 20 10.18 -13.63 1.08
N GLY A 21 9.03 -13.05 0.73
CA GLY A 21 7.92 -13.75 0.10
C GLY A 21 8.10 -13.91 -1.41
N GLN A 22 7.03 -14.35 -2.07
CA GLN A 22 7.00 -14.45 -3.53
C GLN A 22 7.24 -13.09 -4.19
N GLU A 23 8.16 -13.02 -5.14
CA GLU A 23 8.34 -11.84 -5.97
C GLU A 23 7.14 -11.64 -6.91
N PHE A 24 6.62 -10.42 -6.94
CA PHE A 24 5.53 -10.02 -7.81
C PHE A 24 5.98 -8.97 -8.82
N ASN A 25 5.51 -9.12 -10.06
CA ASN A 25 5.68 -8.08 -11.08
C ASN A 25 4.87 -6.82 -10.71
N ALA A 26 5.46 -5.64 -10.86
CA ALA A 26 4.83 -4.37 -10.50
C ALA A 26 3.53 -4.07 -11.27
N TYR A 27 3.46 -4.45 -12.55
CA TYR A 27 2.23 -4.35 -13.34
C TYR A 27 1.16 -5.33 -12.86
N THR A 28 1.53 -6.53 -12.42
CA THR A 28 0.57 -7.46 -11.78
C THR A 28 0.04 -6.89 -10.46
N LEU A 29 0.89 -6.20 -9.70
CA LEU A 29 0.53 -5.65 -8.39
C LEU A 29 -0.34 -4.39 -8.50
N PHE A 30 -0.05 -3.49 -9.43
CA PHE A 30 -0.69 -2.17 -9.52
C PHE A 30 -1.44 -1.91 -10.83
N GLY A 31 -1.29 -2.75 -11.85
CA GLY A 31 -1.86 -2.51 -13.17
C GLY A 31 -1.46 -1.15 -13.75
N GLY A 32 -2.44 -0.45 -14.32
CA GLY A 32 -2.25 0.90 -14.87
C GLY A 32 -1.98 1.98 -13.82
N ASP A 33 -2.27 1.72 -12.54
CA ASP A 33 -2.12 2.69 -11.45
C ASP A 33 -0.71 2.70 -10.87
N GLN A 34 0.22 1.91 -11.42
CA GLN A 34 1.60 1.87 -10.93
C GLN A 34 2.23 3.27 -10.77
N PRO A 35 2.12 4.21 -11.74
CA PRO A 35 2.75 5.52 -11.61
C PRO A 35 2.19 6.35 -10.46
N ILE A 36 0.89 6.26 -10.19
CA ILE A 36 0.27 7.04 -9.10
C ILE A 36 0.68 6.48 -7.74
N TYR A 37 0.70 5.16 -7.56
CA TYR A 37 1.08 4.55 -6.29
C TYR A 37 2.57 4.74 -5.97
N THR A 38 3.47 4.69 -6.96
CA THR A 38 4.90 4.95 -6.73
C THR A 38 5.18 6.43 -6.44
N THR A 39 4.45 7.34 -7.08
CA THR A 39 4.55 8.78 -6.81
C THR A 39 4.05 9.11 -5.40
N LEU A 40 2.88 8.58 -5.03
CA LEU A 40 2.32 8.75 -3.69
C LEU A 40 3.22 8.14 -2.62
N LEU A 41 3.80 6.97 -2.87
CA LEU A 41 4.76 6.37 -1.93
C LEU A 41 5.91 7.34 -1.62
N ARG A 42 6.56 7.91 -2.64
CA ARG A 42 7.63 8.88 -2.43
C ARG A 42 7.12 10.11 -1.69
N MET A 43 6.02 10.71 -2.15
CA MET A 43 5.44 11.89 -1.53
C MET A 43 5.10 11.69 -0.04
N VAL A 44 4.58 10.52 0.33
CA VAL A 44 4.25 10.21 1.72
C VAL A 44 5.52 9.95 2.53
N GLU A 45 6.46 9.18 1.99
CA GLU A 45 7.60 8.64 2.75
C GLU A 45 8.81 9.56 2.84
N THR A 46 8.94 10.54 1.96
CA THR A 46 10.10 11.44 1.91
C THR A 46 9.72 12.86 2.27
N GLU A 47 10.55 13.52 3.08
CA GLU A 47 10.52 14.98 3.23
C GLU A 47 11.39 15.70 2.19
N ASP A 48 11.16 17.01 2.00
CA ASP A 48 11.97 17.83 1.10
C ASP A 48 13.45 17.77 1.49
N GLY A 49 14.27 17.22 0.60
CA GLY A 49 15.71 17.05 0.80
C GLY A 49 16.14 15.72 1.42
N GLU A 50 15.21 14.81 1.73
CA GLU A 50 15.51 13.46 2.19
C GLU A 50 15.77 12.52 1.00
N ASP A 51 16.98 11.95 0.92
CA ASP A 51 17.30 10.93 -0.09
C ASP A 51 17.07 9.53 0.48
N VAL A 52 15.95 8.91 0.09
CA VAL A 52 15.58 7.55 0.50
C VAL A 52 15.85 6.59 -0.65
N SER A 53 16.72 5.61 -0.41
CA SER A 53 17.06 4.60 -1.42
C SER A 53 15.84 3.81 -1.90
N ASP A 54 15.87 3.36 -3.16
CA ASP A 54 14.79 2.54 -3.73
C ASP A 54 14.55 1.25 -2.94
N ARG A 55 15.61 0.63 -2.40
CA ARG A 55 15.48 -0.56 -1.55
C ARG A 55 14.66 -0.27 -0.30
N GLU A 56 14.87 0.90 0.30
CA GLU A 56 14.13 1.33 1.48
C GLU A 56 12.68 1.68 1.13
N LEU A 57 12.45 2.35 0.00
CA LEU A 57 11.09 2.60 -0.50
C LEU A 57 10.32 1.29 -0.77
N ILE A 58 10.98 0.26 -1.29
CA ILE A 58 10.35 -1.07 -1.48
C ILE A 58 10.00 -1.70 -0.13
N ARG A 59 10.85 -1.56 0.90
CA ARG A 59 10.52 -2.04 2.26
C ARG A 59 9.31 -1.29 2.84
N ARG A 60 9.29 0.04 2.69
CA ARG A 60 8.15 0.88 3.11
C ARG A 60 6.88 0.56 2.34
N LEU A 61 6.97 0.27 1.04
CA LEU A 61 5.85 -0.17 0.22
C LEU A 61 5.21 -1.44 0.78
N ARG A 62 6.02 -2.44 1.14
CA ARG A 62 5.52 -3.68 1.77
C ARG A 62 4.82 -3.39 3.09
N ALA A 63 5.39 -2.53 3.94
CA ALA A 63 4.76 -2.10 5.18
C ALA A 63 3.43 -1.36 4.95
N HIS A 64 3.32 -0.54 3.89
CA HIS A 64 2.06 0.09 3.53
C HIS A 64 0.99 -0.92 3.10
N ILE A 65 1.36 -1.94 2.32
CA ILE A 65 0.44 -3.02 1.92
C ILE A 65 -0.08 -3.73 3.18
N ASP A 66 0.82 -4.14 4.08
CA ASP A 66 0.45 -4.85 5.30
C ASP A 66 -0.43 -4.02 6.24
N ARG A 67 -0.06 -2.76 6.50
CA ARG A 67 -0.86 -1.82 7.30
C ARG A 67 -2.24 -1.59 6.68
N GLY A 68 -2.29 -1.43 5.36
CA GLY A 68 -3.53 -1.24 4.62
C GLY A 68 -4.45 -2.46 4.67
N LEU A 69 -3.90 -3.65 4.52
CA LEU A 69 -4.63 -4.92 4.63
C LEU A 69 -5.16 -5.13 6.05
N THR A 70 -4.34 -4.88 7.06
CA THR A 70 -4.74 -4.95 8.48
C THR A 70 -5.86 -3.96 8.79
N ALA A 71 -5.79 -2.73 8.28
CA ALA A 71 -6.83 -1.73 8.46
C ALA A 71 -8.16 -2.10 7.77
N LEU A 72 -8.11 -2.83 6.65
CA LEU A 72 -9.30 -3.30 5.96
C LEU A 72 -9.87 -4.58 6.59
N SER A 73 -9.02 -5.49 7.09
CA SER A 73 -9.46 -6.77 7.64
C SER A 73 -10.33 -6.63 8.88
N VAL A 74 -10.08 -5.63 9.74
CA VAL A 74 -10.94 -5.33 10.90
C VAL A 74 -12.36 -4.89 10.52
N ARG A 75 -12.56 -4.45 9.26
CA ARG A 75 -13.86 -4.04 8.71
C ARG A 75 -14.58 -5.16 7.97
N VAL A 76 -13.89 -6.25 7.63
CA VAL A 76 -14.45 -7.42 6.94
C VAL A 76 -14.73 -8.51 7.96
N LYS A 77 -15.95 -8.53 8.51
CA LYS A 77 -16.38 -9.54 9.50
C LYS A 77 -17.16 -10.70 8.86
N SER A 78 -17.56 -10.53 7.61
CA SER A 78 -18.30 -11.52 6.84
C SER A 78 -17.98 -11.40 5.34
N PRO A 79 -18.24 -12.44 4.53
CA PRO A 79 -18.14 -12.35 3.07
C PRO A 79 -18.99 -11.23 2.46
N GLY A 80 -20.11 -10.87 3.11
CA GLY A 80 -20.95 -9.74 2.69
C GLY A 80 -20.27 -8.39 2.84
N ASP A 81 -19.39 -8.22 3.83
CA ASP A 81 -18.63 -6.98 4.03
C ASP A 81 -17.56 -6.82 2.95
N ALA A 82 -16.90 -7.93 2.57
CA ALA A 82 -15.96 -7.94 1.46
C ALA A 82 -16.64 -7.58 0.13
N ALA A 83 -17.82 -8.16 -0.14
CA ALA A 83 -18.59 -7.87 -1.35
C ALA A 83 -18.99 -6.39 -1.43
N ARG A 84 -19.39 -5.77 -0.31
CA ARG A 84 -19.71 -4.33 -0.27
C ARG A 84 -18.47 -3.48 -0.53
N LEU A 85 -17.33 -3.79 0.08
CA LEU A 85 -16.09 -3.05 -0.17
C LEU A 85 -15.67 -3.09 -1.64
N LEU A 86 -15.85 -4.24 -2.30
CA LEU A 86 -15.54 -4.39 -3.73
C LEU A 86 -16.55 -3.66 -4.63
N ALA A 87 -17.84 -3.63 -4.25
CA ALA A 87 -18.87 -2.95 -5.01
C ALA A 87 -18.71 -1.42 -5.04
N VAL A 88 -18.24 -0.81 -3.95
CA VAL A 88 -18.01 0.64 -3.84
C VAL A 88 -16.86 1.10 -4.77
N GLY A 89 -15.94 0.20 -5.16
CA GLY A 89 -14.83 0.52 -6.06
C GLY A 89 -15.21 0.67 -7.54
N HIS A 90 -16.46 0.45 -7.92
CA HIS A 90 -16.92 0.46 -9.32
C HIS A 90 -17.77 1.68 -9.72
N GLU A 91 -18.07 2.59 -8.79
CA GLU A 91 -18.90 3.78 -9.02
C GLU A 91 -18.11 5.11 -9.07
N GLY A 92 -16.80 5.05 -9.37
CA GLY A 92 -15.93 6.22 -9.54
C GLY A 92 -15.58 6.50 -10.99
#